data_AF-A0A9P8MZ84-F1
#
_entry.id   AF-A0A9P8MZ84-F1
#
_cell.length_a   1.000
_cell.length_b   1.000
_cell.length_c   1.000
_cell.angle_alpha   90.00
_cell.angle_beta   90.00
_cell.angle_gamma   90.00
#
_symmetry.space_group_name_H-M   'P 1'
#
loop_
_entity.id
_entity.type
_entity.pdbx_description
1 polymer ?
#
loop_
_entity_poly.entity_id
_entity_poly.type
_entity_poly.pdbx_seq_one_letter_code
_entity_poly.pdbx_strand_id
1 'polypeptide(L)'
;MSYRLLDLDFSDGGALAQASMDAFYDDPMQQSLFPGMTKEERVKGVISRWPSNYASLDKHWTKVVDVKSGDIVSFASWVFAYTDVVGSLKKVPGKTASIFPLLSCTTNRARQSV
;
A
#
# COMPACT_ATOMS: atom_id res chain seq x y z
N MET A 1 12.90 -5.74 -20.01
CA MET A 1 12.66 -5.86 -18.57
C MET A 1 11.57 -6.90 -18.37
N SER A 2 11.69 -7.77 -17.37
CA SER A 2 10.71 -8.84 -17.10
C SER A 2 10.25 -8.72 -15.66
N TYR A 3 8.94 -8.72 -15.46
CA TYR A 3 8.32 -8.50 -14.16
C TYR A 3 7.40 -9.66 -13.81
N ARG A 4 7.28 -9.98 -12.53
CA ARG A 4 6.33 -10.97 -12.02
C ARG A 4 5.45 -10.35 -10.94
N LEU A 5 4.16 -10.64 -11.03
CA LEU A 5 3.19 -10.36 -9.97
C LEU A 5 3.16 -11.55 -9.02
N LEU A 6 3.34 -11.28 -7.73
CA LEU A 6 3.36 -12.29 -6.67
C LEU A 6 2.54 -11.79 -5.49
N ASP A 7 2.09 -12.71 -4.64
CA ASP A 7 1.57 -12.34 -3.33
C ASP A 7 2.70 -11.80 -2.46
N LEU A 8 2.33 -10.85 -1.59
CA LEU A 8 3.26 -10.25 -0.67
C LEU A 8 3.36 -11.10 0.60
N ASP A 9 4.57 -11.29 1.10
CA ASP A 9 4.87 -12.08 2.29
C ASP A 9 5.18 -11.17 3.48
N PHE A 10 5.01 -11.68 4.69
CA PHE A 10 5.30 -10.97 5.93
C PHE A 10 6.75 -10.44 5.95
N SER A 11 7.70 -11.18 5.39
CA SER A 11 9.11 -10.76 5.34
C SER A 11 9.39 -9.58 4.40
N ASP A 12 8.48 -9.24 3.49
CA ASP A 12 8.68 -8.16 2.51
C ASP A 12 8.50 -6.75 3.09
N GLY A 13 8.07 -6.63 4.35
CA GLY A 13 7.66 -5.35 4.95
C GLY A 13 8.67 -4.22 4.82
N GLY A 14 9.97 -4.52 4.94
CA GLY A 14 11.04 -3.54 4.77
C GLY A 14 11.14 -3.02 3.33
N ALA A 15 11.15 -3.94 2.36
CA ALA A 15 11.22 -3.59 0.94
C ALA A 15 9.96 -2.87 0.47
N LEU A 16 8.77 -3.27 0.95
CA LEU A 16 7.52 -2.56 0.69
C LEU A 16 7.53 -1.14 1.29
N ALA A 17 8.04 -0.96 2.51
CA ALA A 17 8.10 0.35 3.13
C ALA A 17 8.99 1.31 2.33
N GLN A 18 10.12 0.81 1.83
CA GLN A 18 11.01 1.58 0.96
C GLN A 18 10.30 1.94 -0.35
N ALA A 19 9.71 0.96 -1.05
CA ALA A 19 8.97 1.18 -2.28
C ALA A 19 7.79 2.17 -2.10
N SER A 20 7.11 2.12 -0.96
CA SER A 20 6.03 3.05 -0.62
C SER A 20 6.54 4.47 -0.47
N MET A 21 7.65 4.67 0.22
CA MET A 21 8.22 6.01 0.37
C MET A 21 8.88 6.50 -0.91
N ASP A 22 9.48 5.63 -1.72
CA ASP A 22 9.98 6.01 -3.04
C ASP A 22 8.85 6.53 -3.95
N ALA A 23 7.65 5.92 -3.86
CA ALA A 23 6.51 6.33 -4.67
C ALA A 23 5.77 7.57 -4.14
N PHE A 24 5.63 7.71 -2.81
CA PHE A 24 4.71 8.68 -2.22
C PHE A 24 5.36 9.73 -1.32
N TYR A 25 6.68 9.70 -1.10
CA TYR A 25 7.30 10.67 -0.19
C TYR A 25 7.08 12.12 -0.65
N ASP A 26 7.24 12.40 -1.95
CA ASP A 26 7.08 13.74 -2.53
C ASP A 26 5.62 14.07 -2.91
N ASP A 27 4.66 13.19 -2.58
CA ASP A 27 3.24 13.47 -2.81
C ASP A 27 2.78 14.64 -1.90
N PRO A 28 2.15 15.70 -2.45
CA PRO A 28 1.75 16.88 -1.68
C PRO A 28 0.81 16.55 -0.50
N MET A 29 -0.09 15.59 -0.68
CA MET A 29 -0.99 15.16 0.38
C MET A 29 -0.21 14.45 1.49
N GLN A 30 0.71 13.52 1.18
CA GLN A 30 1.60 12.90 2.16
C GLN A 30 2.47 13.94 2.90
N GLN A 31 3.02 14.92 2.19
CA GLN A 31 3.79 15.99 2.80
C GLN A 31 2.97 16.82 3.79
N SER A 32 1.69 17.10 3.47
CA SER A 32 0.80 17.82 4.38
C SER A 32 0.42 17.03 5.65
N LEU A 33 0.34 15.69 5.55
CA LEU A 33 -0.01 14.82 6.66
C LEU A 33 1.16 14.61 7.63
N PHE A 34 2.39 14.73 7.15
CA PHE A 34 3.61 14.45 7.90
C PHE A 34 4.65 15.56 7.73
N PRO A 35 4.32 16.81 8.10
CA PRO A 35 5.18 17.96 7.85
C PRO A 35 6.51 17.82 8.59
N GLY A 36 7.62 18.06 7.89
CA GLY A 36 8.97 18.05 8.46
C GLY A 36 9.56 16.67 8.78
N MET A 37 8.83 15.57 8.55
CA MET A 37 9.37 14.22 8.72
C MET A 37 10.26 13.83 7.53
N THR A 38 11.43 13.29 7.82
CA THR A 38 12.36 12.73 6.83
C THR A 38 11.80 11.45 6.20
N LYS A 39 12.34 11.07 5.04
CA LYS A 39 11.94 9.84 4.35
C LYS A 39 12.21 8.61 5.20
N GLU A 40 13.35 8.57 5.88
CA GLU A 40 13.79 7.49 6.75
C GLU A 40 12.86 7.30 7.95
N GLU A 41 12.40 8.40 8.56
CA GLU A 41 11.42 8.34 9.65
C GLU A 41 10.07 7.79 9.18
N ARG A 42 9.64 8.18 7.97
CA ARG A 42 8.40 7.63 7.40
C ARG A 42 8.54 6.15 7.03
N VAL A 43 9.68 5.71 6.48
CA VAL A 43 9.97 4.28 6.25
C VAL A 43 9.85 3.50 7.56
N LYS A 44 10.50 3.95 8.64
CA LYS A 44 10.38 3.32 9.97
C LYS A 44 8.94 3.25 10.45
N GLY A 45 8.15 4.30 10.20
CA GLY A 45 6.73 4.34 10.51
C GLY A 45 5.89 3.33 9.70
N VAL A 46 6.23 3.07 8.44
CA VAL A 46 5.54 2.03 7.64
C VAL A 46 5.93 0.63 8.14
N ILE A 47 7.22 0.41 8.41
CA ILE A 47 7.72 -0.86 8.97
C ILE A 47 7.04 -1.18 10.30
N SER A 48 6.90 -0.21 11.21
CA SER A 48 6.29 -0.46 12.53
C SER A 48 4.80 -0.84 12.44
N ARG A 49 4.10 -0.38 11.40
CA ARG A 49 2.68 -0.71 11.16
C ARG A 49 2.51 -1.98 10.34
N TRP A 50 3.57 -2.48 9.71
CA TRP A 50 3.52 -3.60 8.78
C TRP A 50 2.89 -4.86 9.40
N PRO A 51 3.26 -5.30 10.62
CA PRO A 51 2.67 -6.52 11.18
C PRO A 51 1.16 -6.45 11.33
N SER A 52 0.63 -5.30 11.75
CA SER A 52 -0.82 -5.07 11.87
C SER A 52 -1.49 -5.04 10.49
N ASN A 53 -0.87 -4.38 9.52
CA ASN A 53 -1.38 -4.28 8.15
C ASN A 53 -1.40 -5.61 7.40
N TYR A 54 -0.42 -6.47 7.63
CA TYR A 54 -0.32 -7.80 7.02
C TYR A 54 -1.31 -8.77 7.65
N ALA A 55 -1.50 -8.72 8.97
CA ALA A 55 -2.46 -9.57 9.68
C ALA A 55 -3.94 -9.22 9.39
N SER A 56 -4.21 -8.13 8.67
CA SER A 56 -5.56 -7.69 8.33
C SER A 56 -6.18 -8.61 7.27
N LEU A 57 -7.15 -9.43 7.68
CA LEU A 57 -7.78 -10.44 6.83
C LEU A 57 -8.61 -9.87 5.66
N ASP A 58 -9.03 -8.62 5.75
CA ASP A 58 -9.79 -7.89 4.74
C ASP A 58 -8.90 -7.24 3.67
N LYS A 59 -7.57 -7.31 3.84
CA LYS A 59 -6.60 -6.63 3.00
C LYS A 59 -5.81 -7.62 2.17
N HIS A 60 -5.84 -7.39 0.86
CA HIS A 60 -5.09 -8.17 -0.10
C HIS A 60 -3.89 -7.36 -0.57
N TRP A 61 -2.74 -8.03 -0.65
CA TRP A 61 -1.47 -7.41 -1.01
C TRP A 61 -0.81 -8.20 -2.14
N THR A 62 -0.39 -7.49 -3.18
CA THR A 62 0.46 -8.05 -4.23
C THR A 62 1.69 -7.18 -4.43
N LYS A 63 2.78 -7.82 -4.86
CA LYS A 63 4.04 -7.18 -5.22
C LYS A 63 4.38 -7.46 -6.67
N VAL A 64 5.04 -6.50 -7.30
CA VAL A 64 5.70 -6.66 -8.59
C VAL A 64 7.20 -6.72 -8.35
N VAL A 65 7.82 -7.80 -8.83
CA VAL A 65 9.26 -8.05 -8.69
C VAL A 65 9.95 -7.97 -10.05
N ASP A 66 11.07 -7.27 -10.15
CA ASP A 66 11.97 -7.40 -11.31
C ASP A 66 12.66 -8.76 -11.26
N VAL A 67 12.44 -9.57 -12.29
CA VAL A 67 12.97 -10.95 -12.36
C VAL A 67 14.50 -10.97 -12.35
N LYS A 68 15.15 -9.90 -12.82
CA LYS A 68 16.62 -9.86 -12.91
C LYS A 68 17.29 -9.58 -11.57
N SER A 69 16.80 -8.59 -10.83
CA SER A 69 17.40 -8.21 -9.54
C SER A 69 16.76 -8.92 -8.35
N GLY A 70 15.51 -9.36 -8.48
CA GLY A 70 14.71 -9.88 -7.37
C GLY A 70 14.09 -8.78 -6.51
N ASP A 71 14.25 -7.50 -6.86
CA ASP A 71 13.75 -6.39 -6.07
C ASP A 71 12.24 -6.17 -6.28
N ILE A 72 11.57 -5.76 -5.21
CA ILE A 72 10.20 -5.26 -5.27
C ILE A 72 10.24 -3.86 -5.88
N VAL A 73 9.67 -3.71 -7.08
CA VAL A 73 9.63 -2.44 -7.81
C VAL A 73 8.28 -1.73 -7.69
N SER A 74 7.24 -2.45 -7.27
CA SER A 74 5.91 -1.89 -7.03
C SER A 74 5.08 -2.84 -6.16
N PHE A 75 4.02 -2.32 -5.58
CA PHE A 75 3.04 -3.10 -4.83
C PHE A 75 1.65 -2.51 -5.04
N ALA A 76 0.64 -3.33 -4.79
CA ALA A 76 -0.75 -2.90 -4.75
C ALA A 76 -1.42 -3.51 -3.52
N SER A 77 -2.29 -2.74 -2.90
CA SER A 77 -3.12 -3.21 -1.78
C SER A 77 -4.55 -2.80 -2.01
N TRP A 78 -5.49 -3.70 -1.77
CA TRP A 78 -6.91 -3.39 -1.83
C TRP A 78 -7.66 -4.09 -0.70
N VAL A 79 -8.79 -3.50 -0.36
CA VAL A 79 -9.76 -4.05 0.59
C VAL A 79 -11.10 -4.13 -0.12
N PHE A 80 -11.85 -5.20 0.13
CA PHE A 80 -13.26 -5.25 -0.30
C PHE A 80 -14.11 -4.52 0.74
N ALA A 81 -14.19 -3.19 0.60
CA ALA A 81 -15.10 -2.39 1.41
C ALA A 81 -16.51 -2.45 0.79
N TYR A 82 -17.49 -2.93 1.57
CA TYR A 82 -18.92 -2.83 1.24
C TYR A 82 -19.41 -3.57 -0.02
N THR A 83 -18.88 -4.77 -0.30
CA THR A 83 -19.34 -5.60 -1.43
C THR A 83 -20.31 -6.68 -0.99
N ASP A 84 -21.49 -6.27 -0.59
CA ASP A 84 -22.68 -7.11 -0.65
C ASP A 84 -23.24 -7.02 -2.07
N VAL A 85 -23.17 -8.12 -2.83
CA VAL A 85 -23.81 -8.27 -4.15
C VAL A 85 -25.35 -8.20 -4.04
N VAL A 86 -25.88 -8.12 -2.81
CA VAL A 86 -27.30 -7.96 -2.50
C VAL A 86 -27.40 -7.01 -1.30
N GLY A 87 -27.73 -5.74 -1.56
CA GLY A 87 -27.60 -4.64 -0.62
C GLY A 87 -28.18 -4.92 0.78
N SER A 88 -27.31 -4.95 1.79
CA SER A 88 -27.54 -4.40 3.11
C SER A 88 -26.22 -4.35 3.90
N LEU A 89 -25.68 -3.13 4.05
CA LEU A 89 -24.53 -2.85 4.92
C LEU A 89 -24.86 -3.19 6.38
N LYS A 90 -24.16 -4.17 6.96
CA LYS A 90 -24.15 -4.34 8.42
C LYS A 90 -23.11 -3.43 9.05
N LYS A 91 -23.56 -2.48 9.88
CA LYS A 91 -22.69 -1.77 10.83
C LYS A 91 -22.12 -2.77 11.84
N VAL A 92 -20.81 -2.73 12.07
CA VAL A 92 -20.17 -3.37 13.22
C VAL A 92 -20.51 -2.54 14.47
N PRO A 93 -21.12 -3.10 15.53
CA PRO A 93 -21.37 -2.35 16.76
C PRO A 93 -20.03 -1.95 17.41
N GLY A 94 -19.84 -0.66 17.68
CA GLY A 94 -18.77 -0.18 18.57
C GLY A 94 -17.45 0.27 17.91
N LYS A 95 -17.31 0.29 16.58
CA LYS A 95 -16.15 0.95 15.93
C LYS A 95 -16.59 2.24 15.23
N THR A 96 -16.14 3.37 15.74
CA THR A 96 -16.16 4.64 15.04
C THR A 96 -15.39 4.46 13.74
N ALA A 97 -16.05 4.63 12.61
CA ALA A 97 -15.40 4.64 11.31
C ALA A 97 -14.38 5.80 11.28
N SER A 98 -13.10 5.48 11.42
CA SER A 98 -12.05 6.40 10.99
C SER A 98 -12.01 6.32 9.48
N ILE A 99 -12.65 7.30 8.84
CA ILE A 99 -12.63 7.47 7.39
C ILE A 99 -11.26 8.05 7.05
N PHE A 100 -10.28 7.19 6.82
CA PHE A 100 -9.16 7.51 5.93
C PHE A 100 -9.45 6.80 4.61
N PRO A 101 -9.77 7.53 3.52
CA PRO A 101 -9.90 6.91 2.21
C PRO A 101 -8.48 6.65 1.70
N LEU A 102 -7.93 5.46 1.94
CA LEU A 102 -6.78 4.98 1.17
C LEU A 102 -7.30 4.44 -0.16
N LEU A 103 -7.69 5.36 -1.03
CA LEU A 103 -7.65 5.11 -2.47
C LEU A 103 -6.17 5.01 -2.85
N SER A 104 -5.67 3.79 -3.04
CA SER A 104 -4.48 3.58 -3.85
C SER A 104 -4.74 2.44 -4.82
N CYS A 105 -5.41 2.80 -5.91
CA CYS A 105 -5.34 2.04 -7.14
C CYS A 105 -4.28 2.73 -8.02
N THR A 106 -3.01 2.45 -7.77
CA THR A 106 -1.91 2.95 -8.63
C THR A 106 -1.74 2.02 -9.81
N THR A 107 -2.51 2.26 -10.86
CA THR A 107 -2.14 1.81 -12.21
C THR A 107 -0.99 2.69 -12.69
N ASN A 108 0.20 2.11 -12.83
CA ASN A 108 1.32 2.75 -13.50
C ASN A 108 0.92 3.11 -14.94
N ARG A 109 0.52 4.36 -15.18
CA ARG A 109 0.49 4.91 -16.54
C ARG A 109 1.95 5.12 -16.95
N ALA A 110 2.49 4.14 -17.65
CA ALA A 110 3.74 4.29 -18.39
C ALA A 110 3.66 5.59 -19.20
N ARG A 111 4.58 6.54 -18.92
CA ARG A 111 4.84 7.66 -19.82
C ARG A 111 5.29 7.07 -21.16
N GLN A 112 4.43 7.09 -22.15
CA GLN A 112 4.86 7.07 -23.54
C GLN A 112 5.41 8.47 -23.85
N SER A 113 6.72 8.53 -24.06
CA SER A 113 7.40 9.65 -24.69
C SER A 113 7.30 9.49 -26.20
N VAL A 114 6.65 10.44 -26.87
CA VAL A 114 7.06 11.04 -28.15
C VAL A 114 6.79 12.53 -28.05
#